data_AF-A0A2S0MGX7-F1
#
_entry.id   AF-A0A2S0MGX7-F1
#
_cell.length_a   1.000
_cell.length_b   1.000
_cell.length_c   1.000
_cell.angle_alpha   90.00
_cell.angle_beta   90.00
_cell.angle_gamma   90.00
#
_symmetry.space_group_name_H-M   'P 1'
#
loop_
_entity.id
_entity.type
_entity.pdbx_description
1 polymer ?
#
loop_
_entity_poly.entity_id
_entity_poly.type
_entity_poly.pdbx_seq_one_letter_code
_entity_poly.pdbx_strand_id
1 'polypeptide(L)' 'MNAAAAQPAARATVSVTIDNEREVMAMNAWFQRWGPRIQCADNQGCGCCVDIWDVRAPAQALAELPAGMVRQAAS' A
#
# COMPACT_ATOMS: atom_id res chain seq x y z
N MET A 1 -3.90 28.88 -2.58
CA MET A 1 -3.74 27.42 -2.64
C MET A 1 -3.91 26.89 -1.22
N ASN A 2 -5.04 26.24 -0.89
CA ASN A 2 -5.24 25.68 0.45
C ASN A 2 -4.44 24.38 0.57
N ALA A 3 -3.46 24.36 1.48
CA ALA A 3 -2.87 23.12 1.94
C ALA A 3 -3.94 22.36 2.73
N ALA A 4 -4.56 21.35 2.10
CA ALA A 4 -5.33 20.37 2.86
C ALA A 4 -4.40 19.78 3.91
N ALA A 5 -4.77 19.86 5.19
CA ALA A 5 -3.98 19.31 6.27
C ALA A 5 -3.59 17.86 5.91
N ALA A 6 -2.28 17.58 5.88
CA ALA A 6 -1.80 16.24 5.59
C ALA A 6 -2.39 15.30 6.64
N GLN A 7 -3.17 14.32 6.20
CA GLN A 7 -3.74 13.31 7.10
C GLN A 7 -2.60 12.55 7.80
N PRO A 8 -2.80 12.07 9.04
CA PRO A 8 -1.80 11.25 9.73
C PRO A 8 -1.45 10.02 8.89
N ALA A 9 -0.16 9.84 8.61
CA ALA A 9 0.34 8.71 7.84
C ALA A 9 0.84 7.60 8.78
N ALA A 10 0.44 6.36 8.52
CA ALA A 10 0.88 5.17 9.24
C ALA A 10 1.86 4.37 8.37
N ARG A 11 2.69 3.56 9.04
CA ARG A 11 3.62 2.62 8.39
C ARG A 11 3.00 1.23 8.33
N ALA A 12 3.14 0.57 7.19
CA ALA A 12 2.74 -0.81 7.01
C ALA A 12 3.64 -1.49 5.97
N THR A 13 3.67 -2.81 5.99
CA THR A 13 4.18 -3.63 4.89
C THR A 13 2.99 -4.08 4.06
N VAL A 14 3.08 -3.92 2.74
CA VAL A 14 2.07 -4.37 1.78
C VAL A 14 2.67 -5.43 0.87
N SER A 15 1.96 -6.53 0.68
CA SER A 15 2.37 -7.64 -0.20
C SER A 15 1.30 -7.97 -1.23
N VAL A 16 1.72 -8.30 -2.44
CA VAL A 16 0.86 -8.70 -3.57
C VAL A 16 1.41 -9.97 -4.19
N THR A 17 0.61 -11.02 -4.29
CA THR A 17 0.93 -12.20 -5.09
C THR A 17 0.61 -11.93 -6.56
N ILE A 18 1.62 -12.05 -7.43
CA ILE A 18 1.58 -11.52 -8.82
C ILE A 18 0.55 -12.26 -9.70
N ASP A 19 0.33 -13.56 -9.47
CA ASP A 19 -0.64 -14.38 -10.20
C ASP A 19 -2.04 -14.38 -9.54
N ASN A 20 -2.22 -13.67 -8.43
CA ASN A 20 -3.52 -13.46 -7.82
C ASN A 20 -4.19 -12.21 -8.40
N GLU A 21 -5.01 -12.40 -9.44
CA GLU A 21 -5.69 -11.32 -10.16
C GLU A 21 -6.47 -10.36 -9.22
N ARG A 22 -7.11 -10.90 -8.17
CA ARG A 22 -7.86 -10.07 -7.21
C ARG A 22 -6.95 -9.11 -6.45
N GLU A 23 -5.78 -9.56 -6.02
CA GLU A 23 -4.81 -8.72 -5.30
C GLU A 23 -4.19 -7.68 -6.23
N VAL A 24 -3.85 -8.08 -7.46
CA VAL A 24 -3.33 -7.16 -8.48
C VAL A 24 -4.34 -6.06 -8.80
N MET A 25 -5.61 -6.42 -9.00
CA MET A 25 -6.67 -5.43 -9.24
C MET A 25 -6.89 -4.50 -8.04
N ALA A 26 -6.90 -5.04 -6.81
CA ALA A 26 -7.02 -4.23 -5.60
C ALA A 26 -5.85 -3.25 -5.45
N MET A 27 -4.63 -3.71 -5.70
CA MET A 27 -3.43 -2.86 -5.65
C MET A 27 -3.47 -1.75 -6.71
N ASN A 28 -3.85 -2.08 -7.94
CA ASN A 28 -3.95 -1.10 -9.03
C ASN A 28 -4.99 -0.01 -8.71
N ALA A 29 -6.19 -0.40 -8.25
CA ALA A 29 -7.21 0.56 -7.85
C ALA A 29 -6.76 1.45 -6.67
N TRP A 30 -6.06 0.84 -5.70
CA TRP A 30 -5.51 1.54 -4.56
C TRP A 30 -4.46 2.59 -4.98
N PHE A 31 -3.50 2.24 -5.84
CA PHE A 31 -2.52 3.20 -6.36
C PHE A 31 -3.16 4.32 -7.20
N GLN A 32 -4.18 4.01 -8.02
CA GLN A 32 -4.89 5.04 -8.79
C GLN A 32 -5.54 6.09 -7.89
N ARG A 33 -6.11 5.67 -6.75
CA ARG A 33 -6.81 6.55 -5.81
C ARG A 33 -5.86 7.31 -4.88
N TRP A 34 -4.81 6.64 -4.40
CA TRP A 34 -3.98 7.13 -3.30
C TRP A 34 -2.54 7.44 -3.68
N GLY A 35 -2.09 7.07 -4.89
CA GLY A 35 -0.68 7.13 -5.33
C GLY A 35 0.06 8.43 -4.96
N PRO A 36 -0.49 9.62 -5.21
CA PRO A 36 0.16 10.89 -4.84
C PRO A 36 0.36 11.11 -3.32
N ARG A 37 -0.25 10.29 -2.47
CA ARG A 37 -0.20 10.36 -1.00
C ARG A 37 0.52 9.17 -0.36
N ILE A 38 1.02 8.24 -1.17
CA ILE A 38 1.73 7.05 -0.70
C ILE A 38 3.23 7.25 -0.92
N GLN A 39 4.03 6.86 0.06
CA GLN A 39 5.46 6.67 -0.09
C GLN A 39 5.76 5.18 0.02
N CYS A 40 6.45 4.61 -0.97
CA CYS A 40 6.89 3.22 -0.96
C CYS A 40 8.42 3.16 -0.88
N ALA A 41 8.94 2.19 -0.13
CA ALA A 41 10.31 1.75 -0.26
C ALA A 41 10.50 0.93 -1.56
N ASP A 42 11.74 0.54 -1.85
CA ASP A 42 12.04 -0.38 -2.96
C ASP A 42 11.34 -1.73 -2.75
N ASN A 43 10.95 -2.38 -3.86
CA ASN A 43 10.33 -3.70 -3.82
C ASN A 43 11.30 -4.75 -3.24
N GLN A 44 10.92 -5.36 -2.12
CA GLN A 44 11.65 -6.43 -1.41
C GLN A 44 11.15 -7.83 -1.79
N GLY A 45 10.26 -7.93 -2.80
CA GLY A 45 9.75 -9.18 -3.32
C GLY A 45 10.81 -10.05 -3.99
N CYS A 46 10.46 -11.31 -4.28
CA CYS A 46 11.38 -12.25 -4.92
C CYS A 46 11.55 -12.03 -6.43
N GLY A 47 10.83 -11.07 -7.03
CA GLY A 47 10.90 -10.73 -8.45
C GLY A 47 10.18 -11.70 -9.39
N CYS A 48 9.52 -12.75 -8.88
CA CYS A 48 8.77 -13.71 -9.70
C CYS A 48 7.30 -13.89 -9.28
N CYS A 49 7.02 -13.76 -7.98
CA CYS A 49 5.86 -14.43 -7.40
C CYS A 49 5.13 -13.55 -6.38
N VAL A 50 5.87 -12.72 -5.66
CA VAL A 50 5.33 -11.76 -4.71
C VAL A 50 6.12 -10.47 -4.80
N ASP A 51 5.39 -9.36 -4.77
CA ASP A 51 5.95 -8.04 -4.53
C ASP A 51 5.67 -7.62 -3.09
N ILE A 52 6.65 -6.97 -2.44
CA ILE A 52 6.56 -6.56 -1.04
C ILE A 52 7.15 -5.17 -0.89
N TRP A 53 6.40 -4.24 -0.28
CA TRP A 53 6.86 -2.88 -0.03
C TRP A 53 6.57 -2.47 1.40
N ASP A 54 7.50 -1.77 2.02
CA ASP A 54 7.18 -0.91 3.15
C ASP A 54 6.59 0.39 2.64
N VAL A 55 5.43 0.75 3.17
CA VAL A 55 4.67 1.94 2.75
C VAL A 55 4.40 2.86 3.93
N ARG A 56 4.38 4.16 3.64
CA ARG A 56 3.80 5.18 4.49
C ARG A 56 2.62 5.81 3.75
N ALA A 57 1.43 5.68 4.32
CA ALA A 57 0.17 6.14 3.69
C ALA A 57 -0.84 6.59 4.76
N PRO A 58 -1.86 7.39 4.41
CA PRO A 58 -2.96 7.70 5.32
C PRO A 58 -3.61 6.43 5.88
N ALA A 59 -4.03 6.44 7.16
CA ALA A 59 -4.66 5.27 7.79
C ALA A 59 -5.89 4.77 7.00
N GLN A 60 -6.67 5.68 6.42
CA GLN A 60 -7.79 5.33 5.54
C GLN A 60 -7.35 4.55 4.30
N ALA A 61 -6.23 4.93 3.68
CA ALA A 61 -5.71 4.23 2.52
C ALA A 61 -5.34 2.78 2.86
N LEU A 62 -4.71 2.55 4.02
CA LEU A 62 -4.35 1.21 4.47
C LEU A 62 -5.59 0.34 4.79
N ALA A 63 -6.65 0.95 5.32
CA ALA A 63 -7.89 0.25 5.64
C ALA A 63 -8.71 -0.15 4.39
N GLU A 64 -8.46 0.46 3.23
CA GLU A 64 -9.12 0.12 1.96
C GLU A 64 -8.48 -1.10 1.26
N LEU A 65 -7.28 -1.52 1.68
CA LEU A 65 -6.64 -2.73 1.16
C LEU A 65 -7.19 -4.00 1.84
N PRO A 66 -7.27 -5.14 1.13
CA PRO A 66 -7.60 -6.42 1.73
C PRO A 66 -6.67 -6.78 2.90
N ALA A 67 -7.24 -7.31 4.00
CA ALA A 67 -6.49 -7.61 5.22
C ALA A 67 -5.29 -8.56 5.01
N GLY A 68 -5.37 -9.49 4.05
CA GLY A 68 -4.28 -10.40 3.71
C GLY A 68 -3.09 -9.72 3.03
N MET A 69 -3.27 -8.53 2.47
CA MET A 69 -2.25 -7.78 1.75
C MET A 69 -1.49 -6.81 2.65
N VAL A 70 -1.99 -6.50 3.86
CA VAL A 70 -1.44 -5.44 4.71
C VAL A 70 -1.05 -5.98 6.08
N ARG A 71 0.17 -5.69 6.48
CA ARG A 71 0.65 -5.89 7.85
C ARG A 71 1.07 -4.55 8.42
N GLN A 72 0.35 -4.08 9.44
CA GLN A 72 0.74 -2.85 10.13
C GLN A 72 2.07 -3.06 10.88
N ALA A 73 2.94 -2.06 10.85
CA ALA A 73 4.12 -2.05 11.71
C ALA A 73 3.64 -1.96 13.16
N ALA A 74 4.20 -2.78 14.06
CA ALA A 74 3.91 -2.65 15.48
C ALA A 74 4.37 -1.27 15.96
N SER A 75 3.48 -0.59 16.70
CA SER A 75 3.67 0.73 17.29
C SER A 75 4.83 0.78 18.28
#